data_AF-A0A843M1M9-F1
#
_entry.id   AF-A0A843M1M9-F1
#
_cell.length_a   1.000
_cell.length_b   1.000
_cell.length_c   1.000
_cell.angle_alpha   90.00
_cell.angle_beta   90.00
_cell.angle_gamma   90.00
#
_symmetry.space_group_name_H-M   'P 1'
#
loop_
_entity.id
_entity.type
_entity.pdbx_description
1 polymer ?
#
loop_
_entity_poly.entity_id
_entity_poly.type
_entity_poly.pdbx_seq_one_letter_code
_entity_poly.pdbx_strand_id
1 'polypeptide(L)' 'MGSMNPKVEKALNEQINAELYSAYLYLSMSSWFDSIGLRGFANWERVQAMEERDHGLKIFDYVLARGGRAV' A
#
# COMPACT_ATOMS: atom_id res chain seq x y z
N MET A 1 11.96 -5.93 25.89
CA MET A 1 11.38 -5.12 24.80
C MET A 1 9.88 -5.14 24.97
N GLY A 2 9.24 -3.98 25.14
CA GLY A 2 7.79 -3.90 25.32
C GLY A 2 7.08 -4.10 23.99
N SER A 3 6.06 -4.96 23.96
CA SER A 3 5.23 -5.16 22.78
C SER A 3 4.52 -3.86 22.38
N MET A 4 4.26 -3.69 21.09
CA MET A 4 3.48 -2.55 20.58
C MET A 4 2.09 -2.51 21.24
N ASN A 5 1.50 -1.31 21.34
CA ASN A 5 0.12 -1.20 21.82
C ASN A 5 -0.80 -1.96 20.85
N PRO A 6 -1.61 -2.93 21.30
CA PRO A 6 -2.42 -3.77 20.42
C PRO A 6 -3.38 -2.99 19.51
N LYS A 7 -3.92 -1.86 19.99
CA LYS A 7 -4.80 -1.00 19.21
C LYS A 7 -4.06 -0.33 18.05
N VAL A 8 -2.82 0.10 18.30
CA VAL A 8 -1.98 0.73 17.27
C VAL A 8 -1.50 -0.31 16.26
N GLU A 9 -1.11 -1.50 16.73
CA GLU A 9 -0.69 -2.60 15.84
C GLU A 9 -1.81 -3.05 14.91
N LYS A 10 -3.04 -3.17 15.42
CA LYS A 10 -4.21 -3.46 14.59
C LYS A 10 -4.44 -2.40 13.52
N ALA A 11 -4.43 -1.13 13.91
CA ALA A 11 -4.67 -0.01 12.99
C ALA A 11 -3.59 0.09 11.90
N LEU A 12 -2.32 -0.15 12.23
CA LEU A 12 -1.25 -0.15 11.24
C LEU A 12 -1.35 -1.34 10.28
N ASN A 13 -1.74 -2.52 10.75
CA ASN A 13 -2.00 -3.66 9.86
C ASN A 13 -3.22 -3.42 8.94
N GLU A 14 -4.27 -2.79 9.45
CA GLU A 14 -5.39 -2.35 8.61
C GLU A 14 -4.92 -1.36 7.54
N GLN A 15 -4.02 -0.43 7.89
CA GLN A 15 -3.45 0.52 6.95
C GLN A 15 -2.55 -0.15 5.91
N ILE A 16 -1.70 -1.12 6.28
CA ILE A 16 -0.88 -1.89 5.32
C ILE A 16 -1.79 -2.51 4.25
N ASN A 17 -2.89 -3.15 4.67
CA ASN A 17 -3.84 -3.75 3.75
C ASN A 17 -4.55 -2.70 2.88
N ALA A 18 -4.88 -1.53 3.44
CA ALA A 18 -5.46 -0.43 2.68
C ALA A 18 -4.50 0.09 1.59
N GLU A 19 -3.21 0.30 1.89
CA GLU A 19 -2.24 0.78 0.90
C GLU A 19 -1.99 -0.27 -0.20
N LEU A 20 -1.88 -1.55 0.17
CA LEU A 20 -1.71 -2.62 -0.83
C LEU A 20 -2.96 -2.82 -1.70
N TYR A 21 -4.15 -2.61 -1.14
CA TYR A 21 -5.38 -2.56 -1.92
C TYR A 21 -5.39 -1.35 -2.86
N SER A 22 -5.00 -0.16 -2.39
CA SER A 22 -4.87 1.04 -3.21
C SER A 22 -3.89 0.83 -4.36
N ALA A 23 -2.73 0.20 -4.11
CA ALA A 23 -1.77 -0.15 -5.14
C ALA A 23 -2.39 -1.06 -6.23
N TYR A 24 -3.17 -2.07 -5.81
CA TYR A 24 -3.87 -2.96 -6.74
C TYR A 24 -4.99 -2.23 -7.51
N LEU A 25 -5.70 -1.32 -6.85
CA LEU A 25 -6.73 -0.49 -7.46
C LEU A 25 -6.14 0.42 -8.55
N TYR A 26 -5.05 1.13 -8.26
CA TYR A 26 -4.37 1.99 -9.23
C TYR A 26 -3.78 1.17 -10.38
N LEU A 27 -3.28 -0.04 -10.12
CA LEU A 27 -2.84 -0.92 -11.19
C LEU A 27 -4.01 -1.35 -12.11
N SER A 28 -5.20 -1.58 -11.53
CA SER A 28 -6.42 -1.85 -12.30
C SER A 28 -6.84 -0.65 -13.14
N MET A 29 -6.82 0.56 -12.56
CA MET A 29 -7.09 1.81 -13.29
C MET A 29 -6.08 2.04 -14.42
N SER A 30 -4.80 1.77 -14.19
CA SER A 30 -3.74 1.80 -15.19
C SER A 30 -4.09 0.91 -16.39
N SER A 31 -4.51 -0.34 -16.13
CA SER A 31 -4.95 -1.27 -17.18
C SER A 31 -6.18 -0.75 -17.93
N TRP A 32 -7.13 -0.14 -17.23
CA TRP A 32 -8.33 0.40 -17.85
C TRP A 32 -8.01 1.60 -18.76
N PHE A 33 -7.23 2.56 -18.29
CA PHE A 33 -6.81 3.71 -19.08
C PHE A 33 -6.03 3.31 -20.34
N ASP A 34 -5.15 2.31 -20.23
CA ASP A 34 -4.42 1.79 -21.40
C ASP A 34 -5.39 1.19 -22.44
N SER A 35 -6.40 0.44 -21.97
CA SER A 35 -7.40 -0.21 -22.84
C SER A 35 -8.26 0.78 -23.66
N ILE A 36 -8.39 2.03 -23.19
CA ILE A 36 -9.13 3.10 -23.89
C ILE A 36 -8.20 4.13 -24.57
N GLY A 37 -6.90 3.81 -24.71
CA GLY A 37 -5.92 4.64 -25.42
C GLY A 37 -5.38 5.83 -24.63
N LEU A 38 -5.72 5.95 -23.34
CA LEU A 38 -5.32 7.04 -22.45
C LEU A 38 -3.97 6.75 -21.76
N ARG A 39 -2.91 6.55 -22.56
CA ARG A 39 -1.60 6.06 -22.09
C ARG A 39 -0.90 6.93 -21.06
N GLY A 40 -1.10 8.25 -21.10
CA GLY A 40 -0.55 9.17 -20.10
C GLY A 40 -1.12 8.91 -18.70
N PHE A 41 -2.44 8.75 -18.62
CA PHE A 41 -3.13 8.37 -17.38
C PHE A 41 -2.75 6.96 -16.93
N ALA A 42 -2.64 6.01 -17.87
CA ALA A 42 -2.19 4.66 -17.56
C ALA A 42 -0.80 4.64 -16.89
N ASN A 43 0.14 5.45 -17.40
CA ASN A 43 1.45 5.59 -16.80
C ASN A 43 1.39 6.26 -15.42
N TRP A 44 0.59 7.31 -15.27
CA TRP A 44 0.41 8.00 -13.99
C TRP A 44 -0.12 7.05 -12.91
N GLU A 45 -1.18 6.31 -13.21
CA GLU A 45 -1.73 5.30 -12.28
C GLU A 45 -0.73 4.18 -11.96
N ARG A 46 0.12 3.80 -12.92
CA ARG A 46 1.19 2.82 -12.64
C ARG A 46 2.24 3.37 -11.69
N VAL A 47 2.55 4.67 -11.74
CA VAL A 47 3.41 5.33 -10.76
C VAL A 47 2.75 5.37 -9.39
N GLN A 48 1.45 5.70 -9.30
CA GLN A 48 0.72 5.69 -8.04
C GLN A 48 0.65 4.29 -7.42
N ALA A 49 0.45 3.26 -8.24
CA ALA A 49 0.50 1.89 -7.75
C ALA A 49 1.85 1.53 -7.09
N MET A 50 2.96 2.06 -7.61
CA MET A 50 4.29 1.89 -6.98
C MET A 50 4.41 2.71 -5.69
N GLU A 51 3.90 3.95 -5.68
CA GLU A 51 3.91 4.82 -4.51
C GLU A 51 3.14 4.20 -3.33
N GLU A 52 1.92 3.70 -3.56
CA GLU A 52 1.13 3.07 -2.48
C GLU A 52 1.72 1.74 -2.01
N ARG A 53 2.34 0.97 -2.91
CA ARG A 53 3.10 -0.21 -2.49
C ARG A 53 4.21 0.18 -1.51
N ASP A 54 4.94 1.25 -1.81
CA ASP A 54 6.02 1.73 -0.95
C ASP A 54 5.49 2.33 0.36
N HIS A 55 4.31 2.96 0.37
CA HIS A 55 3.61 3.33 1.60
C HIS A 55 3.30 2.12 2.49
N GLY A 56 2.69 1.07 1.91
CA GLY A 56 2.39 -0.17 2.63
C GLY A 56 3.64 -0.83 3.22
N LEU A 57 4.72 -0.93 2.44
CA LEU A 57 5.99 -1.50 2.90
C LEU A 57 6.66 -0.67 3.99
N LYS A 58 6.58 0.66 3.93
CA LYS A 58 7.10 1.53 4.98
C LYS A 58 6.41 1.30 6.32
N ILE A 59 5.09 1.09 6.31
CA ILE A 59 4.33 0.77 7.53
C ILE A 59 4.66 -0.64 8.01
N PHE A 60 4.75 -1.60 7.08
CA PHE A 60 5.14 -2.98 7.36
C PHE A 60 6.48 -3.04 8.11
N ASP A 61 7.52 -2.39 7.57
CA ASP A 61 8.85 -2.36 8.18
C ASP A 61 8.84 -1.65 9.53
N TYR A 62 8.03 -0.59 9.67
CA TYR A 62 7.86 0.10 10.95
C TYR A 62 7.25 -0.80 12.03
N VAL A 63 6.22 -1.59 11.71
CA VAL A 63 5.61 -2.54 12.65
C VAL A 63 6.64 -3.56 13.13
N LEU A 64 7.44 -4.12 12.21
CA LEU A 64 8.51 -5.06 12.55
C LEU A 64 9.59 -4.42 13.42
N ALA A 65 10.04 -3.21 13.08
CA ALA A 65 11.05 -2.48 13.84
C ALA A 65 10.61 -2.14 15.27
N ARG A 66 9.30 -2.10 15.53
CA ARG A 66 8.72 -1.87 16.87
C ARG A 66 8.38 -3.15 17.60
N GLY A 67 8.74 -4.32 17.07
CA GLY A 67 8.52 -5.62 17.68
C GLY A 67 7.06 -6.09 17.61
N GLY A 68 6.25 -5.50 16.72
CA GLY A 68 4.92 -6.01 16.37
C GLY A 68 4.99 -7.02 15.23
N ARG A 69 3.85 -7.62 14.87
CA ARG A 69 3.73 -8.51 13.71
C ARG A 69 2.95 -7.82 12.60
N ALA A 70 3.61 -7.59 11.47
CA ALA A 70 2.96 -7.11 10.27
C ALA A 70 2.23 -8.27 9.56
N VAL A 71 1.00 -8.04 9.09
CA VAL A 71 0.13 -9.02 8.41
C VAL A 71 -0.61 -8.42 7.21
#